data_AF-G3WVJ7-F1
#
_entry.id   AF-G3WVJ7-F1
#
_cell.length_a   1.000
_cell.length_b   1.000
_cell.length_c   1.000
_cell.angle_alpha   90.00
_cell.angle_beta   90.00
_cell.angle_gamma   90.00
#
_symmetry.space_group_name_H-M   'P 1'
#
loop_
_entity.id
_entity.type
_entity.pdbx_description
1 polymer ?
#
loop_
_entity_poly.entity_id
_entity_poly.type
_entity_poly.pdbx_seq_one_letter_code
_entity_poly.pdbx_strand_id
1 'polypeptide(L)'
;MQPFNVPIQITLQGSRRRQGRSAFSSSDGRKNKDYGDGKSIQDVPKKLPSTAGEDRAILLGFAMMGFSVLMFFLLGVTILKPFMLSTQREEANCTIMDTHVKDDWLDCSFTCGVDCRGQGKYPCLQVSVNLSHSGQKAFLHYNEEAVQINPECFYTPKCHRDRNDLLNSALDIKEFFDHKNGTPFSCFYSPDSKPEDVVLIKKYDQMVIFHCLFWPSLTLLGGILIVGMVKLTQHLSVLCEEYNHVGREDVGNIAFQRELQQYKLWRKGREKEISQRFLRWQPS
;
A
#
# COMPACT_ATOMS: atom_id res chain seq x y z
N MET A 1 -18.25 -5.23 35.28
CA MET A 1 -17.01 -4.43 35.36
C MET A 1 -17.04 -3.44 34.19
N GLN A 2 -17.18 -2.15 34.48
CA GLN A 2 -17.20 -1.06 33.49
C GLN A 2 -15.77 -0.70 33.06
N PRO A 3 -15.55 -0.25 31.81
CA PRO A 3 -14.28 0.34 31.40
C PRO A 3 -14.22 1.82 31.81
N PHE A 4 -13.09 2.21 32.39
CA PHE A 4 -12.74 3.58 32.75
C PHE A 4 -12.37 4.39 31.50
N ASN A 5 -13.06 5.52 31.29
CA ASN A 5 -12.65 6.58 30.37
C ASN A 5 -11.78 7.60 31.12
N VAL A 6 -10.56 7.84 30.65
CA VAL A 6 -9.71 8.97 31.09
C VAL A 6 -9.72 10.03 29.99
N PRO A 7 -10.15 11.27 30.24
CA PRO A 7 -10.00 12.35 29.28
C PRO A 7 -8.66 13.07 29.53
N ILE A 8 -7.80 13.12 28.51
CA ILE A 8 -6.63 14.01 28.50
C ILE A 8 -7.07 15.35 27.91
N GLN A 9 -7.27 16.36 28.76
CA GLN A 9 -7.35 17.76 28.34
C GLN A 9 -5.93 18.28 28.11
N ILE A 10 -5.63 18.75 26.90
CA ILE A 10 -4.43 19.52 26.62
C ILE A 10 -4.85 20.96 26.37
N THR A 11 -4.71 21.79 27.39
CA THR A 11 -4.77 23.26 27.29
C THR A 11 -3.42 23.76 26.77
N LEU A 12 -3.39 24.32 25.56
CA LEU A 12 -2.23 25.08 25.08
C LEU A 12 -2.58 26.57 25.03
N GLN A 13 -2.23 27.24 26.12
CA GLN A 13 -2.15 28.69 26.21
C GLN A 13 -0.85 29.15 25.52
N GLY A 14 -0.97 30.08 24.58
CA GLY A 14 0.10 30.41 23.63
C GLY A 14 1.24 31.26 24.15
N SER A 15 2.24 31.49 23.29
CA SER A 15 3.01 32.72 23.29
C SER A 15 3.70 33.03 21.95
N ARG A 16 3.55 34.29 21.56
CA ARG A 16 4.49 35.20 20.87
C ARG A 16 4.99 34.94 19.43
N ARG A 17 4.40 35.77 18.55
CA ARG A 17 5.01 36.46 17.41
C ARG A 17 6.46 36.89 17.65
N ARG A 18 7.34 36.68 16.65
CA ARG A 18 8.33 37.67 16.18
C ARG A 18 8.54 37.57 14.67
N GLN A 19 8.34 38.70 14.00
CA GLN A 19 8.82 39.01 12.65
C GLN A 19 10.34 39.07 12.65
N GLY A 20 10.96 38.62 11.56
CA GLY A 20 12.37 38.86 11.24
C GLY A 20 12.55 38.80 9.74
N ARG A 21 12.75 39.96 9.11
CA ARG A 21 12.96 40.17 7.68
C ARG A 21 14.41 40.64 7.49
N SER A 22 15.16 39.97 6.62
CA SER A 22 16.38 40.46 5.95
C SER A 22 16.66 39.48 4.80
N ALA A 23 16.30 39.76 3.54
CA ALA A 23 16.97 40.65 2.60
C ALA A 23 18.44 40.25 2.36
N PHE A 24 18.68 39.56 1.24
CA PHE A 24 19.86 39.76 0.39
C PHE A 24 19.47 39.64 -1.07
N SER A 25 20.01 40.55 -1.86
CA SER A 25 19.66 40.94 -3.20
C SER A 25 20.82 40.71 -4.16
N SER A 26 20.52 40.34 -5.41
CA SER A 26 21.26 40.67 -6.64
C SER A 26 20.59 39.88 -7.78
N SER A 27 20.34 40.35 -9.00
CA SER A 27 20.64 41.57 -9.76
C SER A 27 19.83 41.39 -11.05
N ASP A 28 18.78 42.16 -11.27
CA ASP A 28 18.67 43.24 -12.27
C ASP A 28 18.93 42.86 -13.74
N GLY A 29 17.93 43.19 -14.57
CA GLY A 29 17.83 42.84 -15.98
C GLY A 29 16.60 43.51 -16.61
N ARG A 30 16.60 44.85 -16.62
CA ARG A 30 15.65 45.73 -17.33
C ARG A 30 15.36 45.28 -18.77
N LYS A 31 14.09 45.34 -19.21
CA LYS A 31 13.72 46.07 -20.44
C LYS A 31 12.22 46.40 -20.55
N ASN A 32 12.02 47.68 -20.85
CA ASN A 32 10.90 48.50 -21.33
C ASN A 32 9.48 47.94 -21.53
N LYS A 33 8.57 48.84 -21.13
CA LYS A 33 7.15 48.94 -21.44
C LYS A 33 7.01 49.54 -22.84
N ASP A 34 6.41 48.81 -23.77
CA ASP A 34 5.84 49.40 -24.99
C ASP A 34 4.37 49.00 -25.08
N TYR A 35 3.53 50.01 -25.27
CA TYR A 35 2.10 49.88 -25.55
C TYR A 35 1.95 49.49 -27.02
N GLY A 36 1.35 48.33 -27.28
CA GLY A 36 1.06 47.84 -28.62
C GLY A 36 -0.15 46.91 -28.59
N ASP A 37 -1.23 47.40 -29.20
CA ASP A 37 -2.49 46.73 -29.48
C ASP A 37 -2.32 45.46 -30.34
N GLY A 38 -3.22 44.47 -30.18
CA GLY A 38 -3.43 43.40 -31.17
C GLY A 38 -3.02 41.96 -30.80
N LYS A 39 -3.99 41.21 -30.23
CA LYS A 39 -4.42 39.87 -30.65
C LYS A 39 -3.39 38.72 -30.77
N SER A 40 -3.34 37.85 -29.76
CA SER A 40 -3.63 36.39 -29.84
C SER A 40 -3.21 35.73 -28.52
N ILE A 41 -4.20 35.42 -27.68
CA ILE A 41 -3.98 34.59 -26.49
C ILE A 41 -3.71 33.17 -27.01
N GLN A 42 -2.45 32.73 -26.91
CA GLN A 42 -2.12 31.32 -27.04
C GLN A 42 -2.73 30.59 -25.84
N ASP A 43 -3.54 29.58 -26.14
CA ASP A 43 -4.10 28.60 -25.21
C ASP A 43 -2.97 27.82 -24.53
N VAL A 44 -2.38 28.42 -23.49
CA VAL A 44 -1.68 27.66 -22.46
C VAL A 44 -2.76 26.95 -21.65
N PRO A 45 -2.74 25.62 -21.51
CA PRO A 45 -3.67 24.92 -20.64
C PRO A 45 -3.53 25.53 -19.25
N LYS A 46 -4.53 26.31 -18.81
CA LYS A 46 -4.56 26.88 -17.47
C LYS A 46 -4.66 25.69 -16.51
N LYS A 47 -3.50 25.23 -16.02
CA LYS A 47 -3.42 24.30 -14.91
C LYS A 47 -4.08 25.02 -13.73
N LEU A 48 -5.31 24.61 -13.39
CA LEU A 48 -6.04 25.15 -12.25
C LEU A 48 -5.11 25.18 -11.02
N PRO A 49 -5.12 26.24 -10.20
CA PRO A 49 -4.37 26.27 -8.97
C PRO A 49 -4.93 25.17 -8.05
N SER A 50 -4.25 24.02 -8.06
CA SER A 50 -4.49 22.90 -7.16
C SER A 50 -4.56 23.43 -5.74
N THR A 51 -5.65 23.17 -5.03
CA THR A 51 -5.75 23.60 -3.64
C THR A 51 -4.65 22.90 -2.84
N ALA A 52 -4.08 23.56 -1.82
CA ALA A 52 -2.97 22.97 -1.04
C ALA A 52 -3.32 21.60 -0.41
N GLY A 53 -4.59 21.23 -0.33
CA GLY A 53 -5.07 19.89 0.05
C GLY A 53 -5.04 18.86 -1.08
N GLU A 54 -5.32 19.24 -2.33
CA GLU A 54 -5.27 18.35 -3.50
C GLU A 54 -3.84 17.90 -3.81
N ASP A 55 -2.86 18.80 -3.76
CA ASP A 55 -1.45 18.44 -3.97
C ASP A 55 -0.93 17.47 -2.89
N ARG A 56 -1.41 17.62 -1.66
CA ARG A 56 -1.08 16.71 -0.55
C ARG A 56 -1.74 15.35 -0.74
N ALA A 57 -2.98 15.30 -1.22
CA ALA A 57 -3.69 14.05 -1.51
C ALA A 57 -3.05 13.30 -2.69
N ILE A 58 -2.62 14.02 -3.72
CA ILE A 58 -1.87 13.45 -4.85
C ILE A 58 -0.52 12.89 -4.38
N LEU A 59 0.22 13.65 -3.57
CA LEU A 59 1.49 13.19 -3.00
C LEU A 59 1.30 11.93 -2.13
N LEU A 60 0.24 11.90 -1.30
CA LEU A 60 -0.11 10.73 -0.50
C LEU A 60 -0.41 9.52 -1.39
N GLY A 61 -1.19 9.70 -2.46
CA GLY A 61 -1.48 8.67 -3.43
C GLY A 61 -0.23 8.07 -4.07
N PHE A 62 0.69 8.91 -4.55
CA PHE A 62 1.96 8.46 -5.11
C PHE A 62 2.87 7.79 -4.07
N ALA A 63 2.92 8.30 -2.84
CA ALA A 63 3.68 7.67 -1.77
C ALA A 63 3.15 6.26 -1.47
N MET A 64 1.83 6.09 -1.36
CA MET A 64 1.21 4.78 -1.15
C MET A 64 1.47 3.82 -2.30
N MET A 65 1.42 4.28 -3.56
CA MET A 65 1.81 3.47 -4.72
C MET A 65 3.27 3.04 -4.64
N GLY A 66 4.19 3.97 -4.35
CA GLY A 66 5.62 3.68 -4.23
C GLY A 66 5.94 2.67 -3.12
N PHE A 67 5.35 2.84 -1.93
CA PHE A 67 5.48 1.89 -0.83
C PHE A 67 4.89 0.52 -1.17
N SER A 68 3.74 0.48 -1.86
CA SER A 68 3.14 -0.78 -2.30
C SER A 68 4.05 -1.52 -3.28
N VAL A 69 4.59 -0.83 -4.30
CA VAL A 69 5.53 -1.43 -5.26
C VAL A 69 6.79 -1.95 -4.57
N LEU A 70 7.35 -1.19 -3.63
CA LEU A 70 8.50 -1.63 -2.84
C LEU A 70 8.16 -2.87 -2.01
N MET A 71 7.00 -2.88 -1.35
CA MET A 71 6.55 -4.03 -0.57
C MET A 71 6.31 -5.26 -1.45
N PHE A 72 5.71 -5.11 -2.63
CA PHE A 72 5.59 -6.19 -3.60
C PHE A 72 6.94 -6.70 -4.07
N PHE A 73 7.92 -5.82 -4.27
CA PHE A 73 9.26 -6.24 -4.65
C PHE A 73 9.94 -7.03 -3.53
N LEU A 74 9.89 -6.51 -2.30
CA LEU A 74 10.44 -7.20 -1.12
C LEU A 74 9.77 -8.55 -0.92
N LEU A 75 8.44 -8.58 -0.87
CA LEU A 75 7.66 -9.79 -0.73
C LEU A 75 7.90 -10.73 -1.90
N GLY A 76 7.94 -10.22 -3.13
CA GLY A 76 8.24 -11.00 -4.33
C GLY A 76 9.59 -11.68 -4.23
N VAL A 77 10.66 -10.97 -3.87
CA VAL A 77 12.00 -11.55 -3.70
C VAL A 77 12.04 -12.53 -2.53
N THR A 78 11.38 -12.23 -1.39
CA THR A 78 11.39 -13.11 -0.22
C THR A 78 10.46 -14.33 -0.36
N ILE A 79 9.39 -14.23 -1.16
CA ILE A 79 8.35 -15.25 -1.31
C ILE A 79 8.57 -16.10 -2.56
N LEU A 80 9.14 -15.59 -3.66
CA LEU A 80 9.34 -16.40 -4.89
C LEU A 80 10.09 -17.70 -4.60
N LYS A 81 11.17 -17.60 -3.83
CA LYS A 81 12.03 -18.75 -3.53
C LYS A 81 11.30 -19.83 -2.71
N PRO A 82 10.69 -19.52 -1.54
CA PRO A 82 9.92 -20.52 -0.81
C PRO A 82 8.63 -20.96 -1.53
N PHE A 83 8.01 -20.09 -2.35
CA PHE A 83 6.81 -20.44 -3.12
C PHE A 83 7.07 -21.49 -4.21
N MET A 84 8.15 -21.32 -4.98
CA MET A 84 8.53 -22.33 -5.99
C MET A 84 8.84 -23.67 -5.32
N LEU A 85 9.55 -23.65 -4.18
CA LEU A 85 9.88 -24.87 -3.42
C LEU A 85 8.64 -25.53 -2.77
N SER A 86 7.66 -24.75 -2.31
CA SER A 86 6.46 -25.29 -1.65
C SER A 86 5.40 -25.80 -2.65
N THR A 87 5.24 -25.12 -3.78
CA THR A 87 4.28 -25.52 -4.84
C THR A 87 4.75 -26.78 -5.57
N GLN A 88 6.07 -26.94 -5.72
CA GLN A 88 6.66 -28.13 -6.32
C GLN A 88 6.53 -29.39 -5.45
N ARG A 89 6.27 -29.24 -4.15
CA ARG A 89 6.16 -30.39 -3.26
C ARG A 89 4.85 -31.13 -3.45
N GLU A 90 4.97 -32.40 -3.81
CA GLU A 90 3.86 -33.33 -3.99
C GLU A 90 3.55 -34.05 -2.68
N GLU A 91 2.27 -34.35 -2.47
CA GLU A 91 1.81 -35.13 -1.33
C GLU A 91 2.08 -36.63 -1.55
N ALA A 92 2.62 -37.28 -0.53
CA ALA A 92 2.92 -38.72 -0.53
C ALA A 92 2.60 -39.33 0.84
N ASN A 93 2.53 -40.65 0.88
CA ASN A 93 2.41 -41.39 2.14
C ASN A 93 3.81 -41.81 2.61
N CYS A 94 4.21 -41.36 3.79
CA CYS A 94 5.48 -41.74 4.42
C CYS A 94 5.24 -42.70 5.57
N THR A 95 6.13 -43.68 5.73
CA THR A 95 6.20 -44.52 6.93
C THR A 95 7.46 -44.20 7.70
N ILE A 96 7.36 -44.14 9.03
CA ILE A 96 8.52 -43.96 9.90
C ILE A 96 9.37 -45.22 9.82
N MET A 97 10.68 -45.06 9.67
CA MET A 97 11.63 -46.17 9.74
C MET A 97 12.40 -46.18 11.06
N ASP A 98 12.99 -45.03 11.40
CA ASP A 98 13.89 -44.93 12.55
C ASP A 98 13.89 -43.49 13.09
N THR A 99 14.05 -43.38 14.42
CA THR A 99 14.21 -42.09 15.09
C THR A 99 15.42 -42.12 16.02
N HIS A 100 16.30 -41.15 15.83
CA HIS A 100 17.58 -41.09 16.52
C HIS A 100 17.87 -39.68 17.01
N VAL A 101 18.26 -39.54 18.27
CA VAL A 101 18.78 -38.28 18.81
C VAL A 101 20.29 -38.32 18.66
N LYS A 102 20.87 -37.40 17.88
CA LYS A 102 22.34 -37.32 17.75
C LYS A 102 22.98 -37.00 19.10
N ASP A 103 24.10 -37.65 19.37
CA ASP A 103 24.94 -37.39 20.55
C ASP A 103 25.56 -35.99 20.52
N ASP A 104 25.74 -35.43 19.32
CA ASP A 104 26.25 -34.08 19.13
C ASP A 104 25.16 -33.03 19.35
N TRP A 105 25.31 -32.28 20.43
CA TRP A 105 24.43 -31.15 20.74
C TRP A 105 24.84 -29.90 19.95
N LEU A 106 23.85 -29.24 19.38
CA LEU A 106 24.06 -28.06 18.55
C LEU A 106 24.00 -26.78 19.37
N ASP A 107 24.90 -25.84 19.08
CA ASP A 107 24.94 -24.56 19.77
C ASP A 107 23.78 -23.65 19.32
N CYS A 108 23.16 -22.98 20.28
CA CYS A 108 22.10 -22.01 20.02
C CYS A 108 22.24 -20.79 20.93
N SER A 109 21.61 -19.69 20.53
CA SER A 109 21.58 -18.46 21.33
C SER A 109 20.16 -18.13 21.76
N PHE A 110 19.99 -17.70 23.01
CA PHE A 110 18.71 -17.24 23.54
C PHE A 110 18.86 -15.85 24.17
N THR A 111 17.79 -15.06 24.14
CA THR A 111 17.74 -13.77 24.82
C THR A 111 17.35 -13.99 26.29
N CYS A 112 18.11 -13.41 27.22
CA CYS A 112 17.85 -13.56 28.66
C CYS A 112 17.39 -12.27 29.35
N GLY A 113 17.13 -11.21 28.58
CA GLY A 113 16.76 -9.88 29.05
C GLY A 113 17.22 -8.78 28.08
N VAL A 114 17.20 -7.52 28.53
CA VAL A 114 17.79 -6.40 27.77
C VAL A 114 19.31 -6.61 27.65
N ASP A 115 19.83 -6.57 26.43
CA ASP A 115 21.25 -6.76 26.08
C ASP A 115 21.92 -8.06 26.58
N CYS A 116 21.14 -9.06 27.00
CA CYS A 116 21.67 -10.38 27.34
C CYS A 116 21.50 -11.37 26.19
N ARG A 117 22.62 -11.92 25.72
CA ARG A 117 22.66 -13.06 24.81
C ARG A 117 23.25 -14.28 25.53
N GLY A 118 22.39 -15.19 25.96
CA GLY A 118 22.78 -16.48 26.49
C GLY A 118 23.19 -17.43 25.36
N GLN A 119 24.17 -18.30 25.66
CA GLN A 119 24.49 -19.45 24.83
C GLN A 119 23.88 -20.69 25.47
N GLY A 120 23.23 -21.51 24.66
CA GLY A 120 22.66 -22.79 25.04
C GLY A 120 23.04 -23.86 24.03
N LYS A 121 22.63 -25.09 24.31
CA LYS A 121 22.72 -26.17 23.33
C LYS A 121 21.41 -26.93 23.26
N TYR A 122 21.07 -27.46 22.09
CA TYR A 122 19.88 -28.28 21.89
C TYR A 122 20.23 -29.62 21.22
N PRO A 123 19.49 -30.69 21.51
CA PRO A 123 19.67 -31.98 20.85
C PRO A 123 19.10 -31.96 19.43
N CYS A 124 19.75 -32.65 18.49
CA CYS A 124 19.25 -32.85 17.14
C CYS A 124 18.50 -34.18 17.04
N LEU A 125 17.19 -34.12 16.86
CA LEU A 125 16.38 -35.30 16.56
C LEU A 125 16.37 -35.54 15.05
N GLN A 126 16.76 -36.73 14.61
CA GLN A 126 16.68 -37.20 13.25
C GLN A 126 15.56 -38.21 13.10
N VAL A 127 14.70 -38.02 12.10
CA VAL A 127 13.59 -38.93 11.80
C VAL A 127 13.78 -39.40 10.36
N SER A 128 14.00 -40.70 10.19
CA SER A 128 14.11 -41.33 8.87
C SER A 128 12.75 -41.90 8.47
N VAL A 129 12.34 -41.63 7.24
CA VAL A 129 11.08 -42.12 6.68
C VAL A 129 11.31 -42.84 5.36
N ASN A 130 10.39 -43.74 5.02
CA ASN A 130 10.31 -44.39 3.74
C ASN A 130 9.11 -43.83 2.95
N LEU A 131 9.33 -43.42 1.70
CA LEU A 131 8.25 -43.00 0.82
C LEU A 131 7.51 -44.24 0.27
N SER A 132 6.20 -44.33 0.49
CA SER A 132 5.41 -45.50 0.08
C SER A 132 5.39 -45.73 -1.44
N HIS A 133 5.58 -44.68 -2.25
CA HIS A 133 5.54 -44.79 -3.72
C HIS A 133 6.88 -45.26 -4.33
N SER A 134 8.02 -44.83 -3.77
CA SER A 134 9.34 -45.12 -4.33
C SER A 134 10.15 -46.13 -3.50
N GLY A 135 9.77 -46.39 -2.25
CA GLY A 135 10.57 -47.20 -1.33
C GLY A 135 11.87 -46.52 -0.87
N GLN A 136 12.03 -45.22 -1.17
CA GLN A 136 13.25 -44.48 -0.88
C GLN A 136 13.28 -43.98 0.56
N LYS A 137 14.45 -44.12 1.21
CA LYS A 137 14.73 -43.57 2.53
C LYS A 137 15.08 -42.08 2.42
N ALA A 138 14.42 -41.24 3.21
CA ALA A 138 14.69 -39.80 3.30
C ALA A 138 14.61 -39.32 4.75
N PHE A 139 15.19 -38.15 5.03
CA PHE A 139 15.03 -37.49 6.32
C PHE A 139 13.75 -36.67 6.33
N LEU A 140 12.99 -36.83 7.41
CA LEU A 140 11.80 -36.05 7.67
C LEU A 140 12.19 -34.76 8.40
N HIS A 141 11.57 -33.67 7.97
CA HIS A 141 11.64 -32.35 8.56
C HIS A 141 10.25 -31.87 8.94
N TYR A 142 10.14 -31.06 9.98
CA TYR A 142 8.86 -30.54 10.45
C TYR A 142 8.22 -29.58 9.45
N ASN A 143 9.01 -28.66 8.88
CA ASN A 143 8.57 -27.67 7.90
C ASN A 143 9.71 -27.24 6.95
N GLU A 144 9.41 -26.41 5.95
CA GLU A 144 10.39 -25.80 5.03
C GLU A 144 11.51 -25.04 5.74
N GLU A 145 11.20 -24.36 6.85
CA GLU A 145 12.18 -23.55 7.58
C GLU A 145 13.21 -24.39 8.33
N ALA A 146 12.81 -25.54 8.85
CA ALA A 146 13.70 -26.47 9.53
C ALA A 146 14.83 -26.91 8.59
N VAL A 147 14.49 -27.22 7.33
CA VAL A 147 15.46 -27.55 6.27
C VAL A 147 16.46 -26.41 6.06
N GLN A 148 16.02 -25.15 6.11
CA GLN A 148 16.87 -23.98 5.90
C GLN A 148 17.78 -23.67 7.11
N ILE A 149 17.30 -23.92 8.33
CA ILE A 149 18.05 -23.65 9.56
C ILE A 149 19.07 -24.75 9.83
N ASN A 150 18.65 -26.01 9.72
CA ASN A 150 19.52 -27.16 9.88
C ASN A 150 19.01 -28.35 9.04
N PRO A 151 19.65 -28.67 7.90
CA PRO A 151 19.20 -29.72 7.00
C PRO A 151 19.39 -31.14 7.55
N GLU A 152 19.98 -31.32 8.73
CA GLU A 152 20.17 -32.64 9.33
C GLU A 152 19.16 -32.99 10.42
N CYS A 153 18.34 -32.05 10.91
CA CYS A 153 17.48 -32.26 12.08
C CYS A 153 15.99 -32.09 11.74
N PHE A 154 15.14 -32.95 12.29
CA PHE A 154 13.68 -32.91 12.11
C PHE A 154 13.08 -31.55 12.49
N TYR A 155 13.48 -30.98 13.63
CA TYR A 155 13.03 -29.65 14.06
C TYR A 155 14.12 -28.96 14.88
N THR A 156 14.15 -27.63 14.83
CA THR A 156 15.02 -26.81 15.68
C THR A 156 14.15 -26.13 16.75
N PRO A 157 14.27 -26.50 18.03
CA PRO A 157 13.49 -25.90 19.11
C PRO A 157 13.89 -24.45 19.39
N LYS A 158 13.00 -23.71 20.05
CA LYS A 158 13.35 -22.38 20.60
C LYS A 158 14.36 -22.56 21.73
N CYS A 159 15.57 -22.07 21.51
CA CYS A 159 16.65 -22.10 22.49
C CYS A 159 16.23 -21.36 23.77
N HIS A 160 16.42 -22.01 24.92
CA HIS A 160 16.22 -21.42 26.24
C HIS A 160 17.19 -22.06 27.24
N ARG A 161 17.21 -21.54 28.46
CA ARG A 161 18.21 -21.90 29.47
C ARG A 161 18.07 -23.34 29.98
N ASP A 162 16.85 -23.86 30.05
CA ASP A 162 16.61 -25.21 30.55
C ASP A 162 16.96 -26.27 29.49
N ARG A 163 18.05 -26.98 29.73
CA ARG A 163 18.55 -28.02 28.82
C ARG A 163 17.77 -29.32 28.96
N ASN A 164 17.24 -29.60 30.16
CA ASN A 164 16.47 -30.80 30.41
C ASN A 164 15.12 -30.68 29.72
N ASP A 165 14.50 -29.51 29.74
CA ASP A 165 13.25 -29.27 29.00
C ASP A 165 13.44 -29.42 27.49
N LEU A 166 14.55 -28.93 26.92
CA LEU A 166 14.91 -29.14 25.51
C LEU A 166 15.09 -30.62 25.18
N LEU A 167 15.73 -31.39 26.07
CA LEU A 167 15.94 -32.82 25.90
C LEU A 167 14.64 -33.62 26.02
N ASN A 168 13.87 -33.36 27.07
CA ASN A 168 12.58 -34.01 27.30
C ASN A 168 11.64 -33.76 26.12
N SER A 169 11.58 -32.53 25.59
CA SER A 169 10.80 -32.23 24.38
C SER A 169 11.23 -33.07 23.17
N ALA A 170 12.53 -33.29 22.99
CA ALA A 170 13.04 -34.11 21.89
C ALA A 170 12.73 -35.61 22.10
N LEU A 171 12.82 -36.08 23.36
CA LEU A 171 12.48 -37.46 23.73
C LEU A 171 10.98 -37.73 23.61
N ASP A 172 10.11 -36.79 24.00
CA ASP A 172 8.67 -36.91 23.85
C ASP A 172 8.27 -37.05 22.37
N ILE A 173 8.90 -36.26 21.49
CA ILE A 173 8.68 -36.35 20.04
C ILE A 173 9.23 -37.67 19.49
N LYS A 174 10.40 -38.12 19.98
CA LYS A 174 10.97 -39.41 19.63
C LYS A 174 9.99 -40.54 19.98
N GLU A 175 9.47 -40.55 21.21
CA GLU A 175 8.52 -41.54 21.70
C GLU A 175 7.23 -41.54 20.87
N PHE A 176 6.72 -40.37 20.51
CA PHE A 176 5.56 -40.25 19.63
C PHE A 176 5.77 -40.95 18.27
N PHE A 177 6.94 -40.75 17.65
CA PHE A 177 7.25 -41.38 16.38
C PHE A 177 7.58 -42.86 16.52
N ASP A 178 8.23 -43.27 17.61
CA ASP A 178 8.48 -44.68 17.93
C ASP A 178 7.15 -45.44 18.10
N HIS A 179 6.15 -44.82 18.74
CA HIS A 179 4.82 -45.40 18.89
C HIS A 179 4.06 -45.50 17.56
N LYS A 180 4.29 -44.55 16.64
CA LYS A 180 3.69 -44.53 15.30
C LYS A 180 4.48 -45.32 14.25
N ASN A 181 5.53 -46.02 14.65
CA ASN A 181 6.38 -46.76 13.73
C ASN A 181 5.57 -47.75 12.88
N GLY A 182 5.81 -47.75 11.57
CA GLY A 182 5.08 -48.58 10.61
C GLY A 182 3.70 -48.06 10.16
N THR A 183 3.17 -46.97 10.75
CA THR A 183 1.92 -46.35 10.27
C THR A 183 2.18 -45.31 9.17
N PRO A 184 1.47 -45.37 8.02
CA PRO A 184 1.61 -44.36 6.97
C PRO A 184 0.93 -43.05 7.38
N PHE A 185 1.57 -41.92 7.10
CA PHE A 185 1.05 -40.58 7.28
C PHE A 185 1.32 -39.71 6.05
N SER A 186 0.53 -38.63 5.88
CA SER A 186 0.72 -37.68 4.77
C SER A 186 1.97 -36.83 5.00
N CYS A 187 2.84 -36.79 3.99
CA CYS A 187 4.09 -36.06 3.96
C CYS A 187 4.25 -35.41 2.57
N PHE A 188 5.19 -34.46 2.46
CA PHE A 188 5.42 -33.73 1.23
C PHE A 188 6.87 -33.89 0.78
N TYR A 189 7.06 -34.42 -0.43
CA TYR A 189 8.38 -34.61 -1.03
C TYR A 189 8.57 -33.67 -2.22
N SER A 190 9.80 -33.28 -2.53
CA SER A 190 10.11 -32.46 -3.70
C SER A 190 10.89 -33.28 -4.74
N PRO A 191 10.42 -33.35 -6.00
CA PRO A 191 11.06 -34.16 -7.05
C PRO A 191 12.39 -33.59 -7.57
N ASP A 192 12.62 -32.26 -7.42
CA ASP A 192 13.82 -31.57 -7.92
C ASP A 192 14.89 -31.34 -6.84
N SER A 193 14.53 -31.46 -5.56
CA SER A 193 15.53 -31.48 -4.49
C SER A 193 16.26 -32.81 -4.50
N LYS A 194 17.51 -32.84 -3.99
CA LYS A 194 18.18 -34.10 -3.69
C LYS A 194 17.20 -35.01 -2.91
N PRO A 195 17.20 -36.33 -3.14
CA PRO A 195 16.19 -37.27 -2.62
C PRO A 195 16.20 -37.48 -1.09
N GLU A 196 16.67 -36.51 -0.32
CA GLU A 196 16.97 -36.67 1.11
C GLU A 196 16.05 -35.84 2.02
N ASP A 197 15.21 -34.94 1.48
CA ASP A 197 14.41 -34.02 2.30
C ASP A 197 12.90 -34.16 2.06
N VAL A 198 12.19 -34.70 3.06
CA VAL A 198 10.73 -34.80 3.13
C VAL A 198 10.22 -33.89 4.24
N VAL A 199 9.07 -33.25 4.05
CA VAL A 199 8.49 -32.34 5.04
C VAL A 199 7.12 -32.80 5.51
N LEU A 200 6.89 -32.75 6.82
CA LEU A 200 5.64 -33.17 7.45
C LEU A 200 4.51 -32.15 7.23
N ILE A 201 4.78 -30.85 7.41
CA ILE A 201 3.77 -29.79 7.31
C ILE A 201 4.27 -28.70 6.37
N LYS A 202 3.44 -28.30 5.40
CA LYS A 202 3.66 -27.08 4.62
C LYS A 202 3.42 -25.87 5.50
N LYS A 203 4.47 -25.13 5.85
CA LYS A 203 4.35 -23.93 6.71
C LYS A 203 3.77 -22.73 5.96
N TYR A 204 4.03 -22.64 4.67
CA TYR A 204 3.43 -21.59 3.83
C TYR A 204 1.99 -21.96 3.52
N ASP A 205 1.11 -21.68 4.48
CA ASP A 205 -0.32 -21.76 4.26
C ASP A 205 -0.71 -20.75 3.17
N GLN A 206 -1.54 -21.18 2.24
CA GLN A 206 -2.03 -20.41 1.10
C GLN A 206 -2.69 -19.09 1.57
N MET A 207 -3.23 -19.11 2.80
CA MET A 207 -3.79 -17.94 3.49
C MET A 207 -2.75 -16.84 3.79
N VAL A 208 -1.53 -17.21 4.21
CA VAL A 208 -0.46 -16.25 4.51
C VAL A 208 -0.02 -15.55 3.22
N ILE A 209 0.10 -16.31 2.12
CA ILE A 209 0.42 -15.79 0.80
C ILE A 209 -0.68 -14.84 0.33
N PHE A 210 -1.95 -15.22 0.49
CA PHE A 210 -3.08 -14.36 0.17
C PHE A 210 -2.98 -13.03 0.92
N HIS A 211 -2.77 -13.05 2.24
CA HIS A 211 -2.62 -11.81 3.00
C HIS A 211 -1.40 -10.99 2.55
N CYS A 212 -0.26 -11.61 2.28
CA CYS A 212 0.94 -10.91 1.81
C CYS A 212 0.71 -10.19 0.47
N LEU A 213 -0.11 -10.72 -0.44
CA LEU A 213 -0.42 -10.07 -1.71
C LEU A 213 -1.61 -9.11 -1.63
N PHE A 214 -2.59 -9.44 -0.79
CA PHE A 214 -3.83 -8.69 -0.65
C PHE A 214 -3.60 -7.29 -0.08
N TRP A 215 -2.80 -7.16 1.00
CA TRP A 215 -2.56 -5.87 1.63
C TRP A 215 -1.85 -4.88 0.69
N PRO A 216 -0.72 -5.23 0.04
CA PRO A 216 -0.09 -4.34 -0.94
C PRO A 216 -1.01 -4.01 -2.11
N SER A 217 -1.81 -4.97 -2.61
CA SER A 217 -2.80 -4.71 -3.67
C SER A 217 -3.84 -3.66 -3.26
N LEU A 218 -4.38 -3.78 -2.04
CA LEU A 218 -5.36 -2.84 -1.51
C LEU A 218 -4.78 -1.44 -1.36
N THR A 219 -3.53 -1.32 -0.88
CA THR A 219 -2.85 -0.02 -0.79
C THR A 219 -2.55 0.60 -2.16
N LEU A 220 -2.22 -0.22 -3.16
CA LEU A 220 -2.01 0.24 -4.54
C LEU A 220 -3.32 0.77 -5.13
N LEU A 221 -4.38 -0.02 -5.03
CA LEU A 221 -5.71 0.36 -5.52
C LEU A 221 -6.21 1.62 -4.81
N GLY A 222 -6.03 1.70 -3.48
CA GLY A 222 -6.33 2.89 -2.70
C GLY A 222 -5.58 4.13 -3.21
N GLY A 223 -4.28 4.01 -3.46
CA GLY A 223 -3.49 5.09 -4.06
C GLY A 223 -4.00 5.53 -5.43
N ILE A 224 -4.31 4.59 -6.32
CA ILE A 224 -4.86 4.86 -7.66
C ILE A 224 -6.20 5.57 -7.57
N LEU A 225 -7.09 5.10 -6.70
CA LEU A 225 -8.40 5.70 -6.50
C LEU A 225 -8.30 7.13 -5.95
N ILE A 226 -7.39 7.40 -4.99
CA ILE A 226 -7.21 8.76 -4.47
C ILE A 226 -6.75 9.71 -5.58
N VAL A 227 -5.71 9.34 -6.34
CA VAL A 227 -5.21 10.18 -7.44
C VAL A 227 -6.29 10.36 -8.52
N GLY A 228 -6.99 9.28 -8.87
CA GLY A 228 -8.07 9.28 -9.85
C GLY A 228 -9.23 10.19 -9.43
N MET A 229 -9.66 10.12 -8.17
CA MET A 229 -10.72 10.97 -7.64
C MET A 229 -10.32 12.44 -7.59
N VAL A 230 -9.09 12.76 -7.20
CA VAL A 230 -8.59 14.15 -7.23
C VAL A 230 -8.53 14.68 -8.66
N LYS A 231 -8.08 13.86 -9.62
CA LYS A 231 -8.05 14.25 -11.04
C LYS A 231 -9.44 14.42 -11.64
N LEU A 232 -10.37 13.54 -11.29
CA LEU A 232 -11.75 13.61 -11.75
C LEU A 232 -12.44 14.86 -11.20
N THR A 233 -12.26 15.17 -9.91
CA THR A 233 -12.81 16.38 -9.29
C THR A 233 -12.19 17.65 -9.86
N GLN A 234 -10.88 17.68 -10.11
CA GLN A 234 -10.21 18.78 -10.84
C GLN A 234 -10.80 18.96 -12.24
N HIS A 235 -10.97 17.88 -13.00
CA HIS A 235 -11.51 17.93 -14.36
C HIS A 235 -12.98 18.42 -14.38
N LEU A 236 -13.81 17.91 -13.47
CA LEU A 236 -15.20 18.36 -13.33
C LEU A 236 -15.28 19.84 -12.92
N SER A 237 -14.35 20.32 -12.08
CA SER A 237 -14.28 21.74 -11.72
C SER A 237 -14.01 22.62 -12.93
N VAL A 238 -13.08 22.21 -13.82
CA VAL A 238 -12.79 22.96 -15.06
C VAL A 238 -14.00 23.01 -15.97
N LEU A 239 -14.63 21.86 -16.21
CA LEU A 239 -15.83 21.79 -17.06
C LEU A 239 -16.99 22.61 -16.50
N CYS A 240 -17.16 22.64 -15.18
CA CYS A 240 -18.19 23.44 -14.54
C CYS A 240 -17.90 24.94 -14.69
N GLU A 241 -16.64 25.37 -14.57
CA GLU A 241 -16.23 26.77 -14.80
C GLU A 241 -16.47 27.19 -16.26
N GLU A 242 -16.13 26.33 -17.22
CA GLU A 242 -16.37 26.56 -18.65
C GLU A 242 -17.87 26.68 -18.97
N TYR A 243 -18.70 25.76 -18.47
CA TYR A 243 -20.15 25.81 -18.66
C TYR A 243 -20.79 27.06 -18.06
N ASN A 244 -20.36 27.45 -16.85
CA ASN A 244 -20.85 28.65 -16.18
C ASN A 244 -20.47 29.94 -16.92
N HIS A 245 -19.29 29.98 -17.56
CA HIS A 245 -18.86 31.13 -18.36
C HIS A 245 -19.76 31.33 -19.57
N VAL A 246 -19.99 30.27 -20.35
CA VAL A 246 -20.87 30.29 -21.53
C VAL A 246 -22.29 30.72 -21.13
N GLY A 247 -22.85 30.15 -20.06
CA GLY A 247 -24.17 30.54 -19.57
C GLY A 247 -24.26 32.00 -19.13
N ARG A 248 -23.19 32.57 -18.56
CA ARG A 248 -23.15 33.99 -18.15
C ARG A 248 -23.04 34.94 -19.35
N GLU A 249 -22.31 34.56 -20.39
CA GLU A 249 -22.21 35.29 -21.66
C GLU A 249 -23.56 35.31 -22.39
N ASP A 250 -24.26 34.17 -22.44
CA ASP A 250 -25.59 34.06 -23.05
C ASP A 250 -26.61 34.94 -22.34
N VAL A 251 -26.63 34.91 -21.00
CA VAL A 251 -27.53 35.77 -20.20
C VAL A 251 -27.20 37.25 -20.39
N GLY A 252 -25.91 37.61 -20.44
CA GLY A 252 -25.46 38.99 -20.71
C GLY A 252 -25.88 39.48 -22.09
N ASN A 253 -25.74 38.66 -23.12
CA ASN A 253 -26.14 38.97 -24.49
C ASN A 253 -27.67 39.16 -24.61
N ILE A 254 -28.47 38.33 -23.93
CA ILE A 254 -29.93 38.46 -23.90
C ILE A 254 -30.35 39.75 -23.18
N ALA A 255 -29.72 40.10 -22.06
CA ALA A 255 -30.01 41.32 -21.33
C ALA A 255 -29.69 42.57 -22.17
N PHE A 256 -28.52 42.59 -22.83
CA PHE A 256 -28.11 43.69 -23.73
C PHE A 256 -29.07 43.87 -24.91
N GLN A 257 -29.51 42.77 -25.55
CA GLN A 257 -30.50 42.84 -26.62
C GLN A 257 -31.83 43.44 -26.15
N ARG A 258 -32.27 43.10 -24.93
CA ARG A 258 -33.51 43.64 -24.35
C ARG A 258 -33.41 45.14 -24.09
N GLU A 259 -32.29 45.63 -23.57
CA GLU A 259 -32.05 47.06 -23.37
C GLU A 259 -32.00 47.83 -24.71
N LEU A 260 -31.34 47.27 -25.72
CA LEU A 260 -31.27 47.89 -27.05
C LEU A 260 -32.66 48.01 -27.69
N GLN A 261 -33.52 47.00 -27.51
CA GLN A 261 -34.92 47.05 -27.98
C GLN A 261 -35.73 48.11 -27.24
N GLN A 262 -35.62 48.21 -25.92
CA GLN A 262 -36.28 49.25 -25.13
C GLN A 262 -35.82 50.64 -25.53
N TYR A 263 -34.51 50.84 -25.75
CA TYR A 263 -33.96 52.11 -26.21
C TYR A 263 -34.51 52.51 -27.58
N LYS A 264 -34.58 51.57 -28.54
CA LYS A 264 -35.18 51.81 -29.87
C LYS A 264 -36.65 52.19 -29.77
N LEU A 265 -37.43 51.49 -28.93
CA LEU A 265 -38.84 51.79 -28.69
C LEU A 265 -39.03 53.18 -28.07
N TRP A 266 -38.22 53.53 -27.07
CA TRP A 266 -38.26 54.83 -26.42
C TRP A 266 -37.89 55.97 -27.38
N ARG A 267 -36.86 55.78 -28.23
CA ARG A 267 -36.48 56.74 -29.27
C ARG A 267 -37.63 56.97 -30.26
N LYS A 268 -38.27 55.90 -30.74
CA LYS A 268 -39.40 55.97 -31.66
C LYS A 268 -40.63 56.64 -31.01
N GLY A 269 -40.84 56.41 -29.71
CA GLY A 269 -41.86 57.12 -28.92
C GLY A 269 -41.60 58.62 -28.87
N ARG A 270 -40.37 59.05 -28.57
CA ARG A 270 -39.98 60.47 -28.58
C ARG A 270 -40.13 61.11 -29.96
N GLU A 271 -39.72 60.45 -31.04
CA GLU A 271 -39.89 60.97 -32.40
C GLU A 271 -41.36 61.18 -32.77
N LYS A 272 -42.25 60.25 -32.36
CA LYS A 272 -43.70 60.40 -32.54
C LYS A 272 -44.26 61.54 -31.71
N GLU A 273 -43.82 61.71 -30.47
CA GLU A 273 -44.26 62.81 -29.60
C GLU A 273 -43.81 64.17 -30.17
N ILE A 274 -42.58 64.25 -30.68
CA ILE A 274 -42.06 65.43 -31.37
C ILE A 274 -42.87 65.72 -32.63
N SER A 275 -43.15 64.70 -33.46
CA SER A 275 -43.96 64.86 -34.67
C SER A 275 -45.40 65.30 -34.38
N GLN A 276 -46.02 64.77 -33.32
CA GLN A 276 -47.35 65.19 -32.87
C GLN A 276 -47.35 66.62 -32.30
N ARG A 277 -46.27 67.04 -31.64
CA ARG A 277 -46.11 68.46 -31.24
C ARG A 277 -45.98 69.36 -32.47
N PHE A 278 -45.26 68.95 -33.51
CA PHE A 278 -45.19 69.71 -34.78
C PHE A 278 -46.54 69.79 -35.50
N LEU A 279 -47.32 68.71 -35.56
CA LEU A 279 -48.66 68.71 -36.18
C LEU A 279 -49.70 69.54 -35.41
N ARG A 280 -49.53 69.72 -34.10
CA ARG A 280 -50.39 70.58 -33.26
C ARG A 280 -50.12 72.09 -33.50
N TRP A 281 -49.05 72.44 -34.21
CA TRP A 281 -48.64 73.81 -34.50
C TRP A 281 -48.90 74.25 -35.96
N GLN A 282 -49.74 73.52 -36.71
CA GLN A 282 -50.19 73.99 -38.03
C GLN A 282 -51.46 74.86 -37.90
N PRO A 283 -51.43 76.14 -38.33
CA PRO A 283 -52.64 76.95 -38.50
C PRO A 283 -53.43 76.51 -39.74
N SER A 284 -54.75 76.73 -39.67
CA SER A 284 -55.80 76.32 -40.61
C SER A 284 -55.56 76.61 -42.09
#